data_AF-A0A800GAT2-F1
#
_entry.id   AF-A0A800GAT2-F1
#
_cell.length_a   1.000
_cell.length_b   1.000
_cell.length_c   1.000
_cell.angle_alpha   90.00
_cell.angle_beta   90.00
_cell.angle_gamma   90.00
#
_symmetry.space_group_name_H-M   'P 1'
#
loop_
_entity.id
_entity.type
_entity.pdbx_description
1 polymer ?
#
loop_
_entity_poly.entity_id
_entity_poly.type
_entity_poly.pdbx_seq_one_letter_code
_entity_poly.pdbx_strand_id
1 'polypeptide(L)'
;MDSTPTARLRDLKIRLSIDDVTQIVQRLGNGESVHQITNLDGAHAKDTVRKIRVLLEEGQLDFVVDAQHEQNVAQAAITEGKEIGGDHWSSDAAASGGLERTIQTVLADLPEVEWDVGALRAGGLETEQALSLMLQQDELEQRKSQWKSADLRKYVEDHLLADYLQRYRDRLQKPPLWAAKLAAQAKAEGMVDNNRVLREIGDNIIRYQVWHGGAYREAFEQAQTVTTRSARAQKARYGHRIDYFIDGGIGETFMPLLPMPEQG
;
A
#
# COMPACT_ATOMS: atom_id res chain seq x y z
N MET A 1 8.59 16.56 -31.53
CA MET A 1 9.52 15.44 -31.79
C MET A 1 9.28 14.43 -30.68
N ASP A 2 8.82 13.23 -31.02
CA ASP A 2 8.52 12.18 -30.05
C ASP A 2 9.81 11.67 -29.40
N SER A 3 10.21 12.32 -28.30
CA SER A 3 11.37 11.90 -27.54
C SER A 3 10.99 10.70 -26.67
N THR A 4 10.96 9.51 -27.27
CA THR A 4 10.80 8.27 -26.50
C THR A 4 11.84 8.25 -25.36
N PRO A 5 11.50 7.76 -24.16
CA PRO A 5 12.43 7.74 -23.03
C PRO A 5 13.78 7.09 -23.38
N THR A 6 13.78 6.08 -24.27
CA THR A 6 14.98 5.44 -24.80
C THR A 6 15.86 6.39 -25.59
N ALA A 7 15.28 7.28 -26.41
CA ALA A 7 16.04 8.28 -27.16
C ALA A 7 16.68 9.30 -26.22
N ARG A 8 15.95 9.76 -25.20
CA ARG A 8 16.49 10.69 -24.18
C ARG A 8 17.62 10.06 -23.36
N LEU A 9 17.54 8.79 -23.01
CA LEU A 9 18.63 8.08 -22.34
C LEU A 9 19.89 8.01 -23.23
N ARG A 10 19.73 7.77 -24.53
CA ARG A 10 20.86 7.79 -25.48
C ARG A 10 21.48 9.18 -25.59
N ASP A 11 20.67 10.24 -25.58
CA ASP A 11 21.15 11.63 -25.60
C ASP A 11 21.98 11.96 -24.33
N LEU A 12 21.57 11.40 -23.19
CA LEU A 12 22.33 11.45 -21.93
C LEU A 12 23.54 10.49 -21.89
N LYS A 13 23.83 9.82 -23.02
CA LYS A 13 24.90 8.82 -23.17
C LYS A 13 24.77 7.67 -22.18
N ILE A 14 23.55 7.24 -21.87
CA ILE A 14 23.25 6.03 -21.11
C ILE A 14 22.86 4.94 -22.12
N ARG A 15 23.47 3.75 -22.00
CA ARG A 15 23.22 2.58 -22.87
C ARG A 15 22.40 1.49 -22.20
N LEU A 16 22.07 1.65 -20.93
CA LEU A 16 21.18 0.75 -20.20
C LEU A 16 19.74 0.87 -20.73
N SER A 17 18.94 -0.16 -20.50
CA SER A 17 17.51 -0.11 -20.77
C SER A 17 16.83 0.94 -19.89
N ILE A 18 15.61 1.38 -20.26
CA ILE A 18 14.83 2.27 -19.40
C ILE A 18 14.62 1.62 -18.03
N ASP A 19 14.23 0.35 -18.02
CA ASP A 19 13.94 -0.38 -16.78
C ASP A 19 15.15 -0.46 -15.84
N ASP A 20 16.35 -0.74 -16.37
CA ASP A 20 17.58 -0.74 -15.58
C ASP A 20 17.88 0.64 -14.98
N VAL A 21 17.69 1.71 -15.76
CA VAL A 21 17.94 3.08 -15.28
C VAL A 21 16.88 3.47 -14.24
N THR A 22 15.61 3.12 -14.46
CA THR A 22 14.52 3.31 -13.49
C THR A 22 14.86 2.62 -12.18
N GLN A 23 15.28 1.35 -12.24
CA GLN A 23 15.65 0.59 -11.05
C GLN A 23 16.84 1.22 -10.30
N ILE A 24 17.89 1.66 -11.01
CA ILE A 24 19.04 2.32 -10.38
C ILE A 24 18.61 3.65 -9.75
N VAL A 25 17.83 4.47 -10.45
CA VAL A 25 17.32 5.76 -9.97
C VAL A 25 16.47 5.58 -8.72
N GLN A 26 15.56 4.61 -8.71
CA GLN A 26 14.71 4.31 -7.57
C GLN A 26 15.52 3.83 -6.36
N ARG A 27 16.48 2.91 -6.57
CA ARG A 27 17.36 2.44 -5.49
C ARG A 27 18.18 3.59 -4.88
N LEU A 28 18.71 4.49 -5.72
CA LEU A 28 19.39 5.70 -5.26
C LEU A 28 18.44 6.64 -4.49
N GLY A 29 17.22 6.84 -4.98
CA GLY A 29 16.19 7.65 -4.30
C GLY A 29 15.73 7.05 -2.95
N ASN A 30 15.77 5.73 -2.82
CA ASN A 30 15.48 5.01 -1.57
C ASN A 30 16.67 5.00 -0.58
N GLY A 31 17.76 5.72 -0.89
CA GLY A 31 18.92 5.87 -0.02
C GLY A 31 19.97 4.76 -0.16
N GLU A 32 19.86 3.87 -1.15
CA GLU A 32 20.91 2.89 -1.40
C GLU A 32 22.19 3.55 -1.93
N SER A 33 23.33 3.13 -1.41
CA SER A 33 24.63 3.60 -1.87
C SER A 33 24.99 3.02 -3.24
N VAL A 34 25.81 3.75 -4.01
CA VAL A 34 26.38 3.27 -5.29
C VAL A 34 27.00 1.88 -5.14
N HIS A 35 27.64 1.61 -4.01
CA HIS A 35 28.28 0.32 -3.73
C HIS A 35 27.28 -0.82 -3.51
N GLN A 36 26.12 -0.57 -2.91
CA GLN A 36 25.07 -1.59 -2.72
C GLN A 36 24.41 -1.95 -4.05
N ILE A 37 24.22 -0.95 -4.92
CA ILE A 37 23.63 -1.15 -6.25
C ILE A 37 24.55 -1.98 -7.15
N THR A 38 25.87 -1.81 -7.03
CA THR A 38 26.84 -2.52 -7.86
C THR A 38 27.14 -3.95 -7.39
N ASN A 39 27.04 -4.23 -6.09
CA ASN A 39 27.61 -5.45 -5.50
C ASN A 39 26.64 -6.60 -5.30
N LEU A 40 25.32 -6.39 -5.25
CA LEU A 40 24.42 -7.50 -4.94
C LEU A 40 24.29 -8.52 -6.08
N ASP A 41 24.39 -8.08 -7.34
CA ASP A 41 24.25 -8.99 -8.51
C ASP A 41 25.32 -8.78 -9.59
N GLY A 42 26.25 -7.84 -9.41
CA GLY A 42 27.20 -7.44 -10.47
C GLY A 42 26.56 -6.82 -11.72
N ALA A 43 25.24 -6.59 -11.69
CA ALA A 43 24.44 -6.23 -12.87
C ALA A 43 24.79 -4.87 -13.49
N HIS A 44 25.35 -3.94 -12.70
CA HIS A 44 25.64 -2.59 -13.16
C HIS A 44 27.03 -2.10 -12.76
N ALA A 45 27.74 -1.52 -13.72
CA ALA A 45 29.07 -0.95 -13.49
C ALA A 45 29.01 0.28 -12.57
N LYS A 46 29.98 0.39 -11.65
CA LYS A 46 30.06 1.47 -10.66
C LYS A 46 30.04 2.88 -11.25
N ASP A 47 30.74 3.08 -12.35
CA ASP A 47 30.77 4.38 -13.03
C ASP A 47 29.43 4.72 -13.68
N THR A 48 28.70 3.72 -14.15
CA THR A 48 27.34 3.90 -14.69
C THR A 48 26.37 4.32 -13.60
N VAL A 49 26.38 3.64 -12.44
CA VAL A 49 25.52 4.01 -11.30
C VAL A 49 25.87 5.40 -10.77
N ARG A 50 27.17 5.73 -10.68
CA ARG A 50 27.61 7.09 -10.29
C ARG A 50 27.12 8.14 -11.28
N LYS A 51 27.22 7.87 -12.58
CA LYS A 51 26.72 8.79 -13.61
C LYS A 51 25.20 8.98 -13.52
N ILE A 52 24.44 7.90 -13.33
CA ILE A 52 22.98 7.96 -13.16
C ILE A 52 22.62 8.78 -11.93
N ARG A 53 23.35 8.62 -10.82
CA ARG A 53 23.17 9.45 -9.63
C ARG A 53 23.35 10.94 -9.92
N VAL A 54 24.41 11.33 -10.62
CA VAL A 54 24.65 12.74 -10.99
C VAL A 54 23.51 13.26 -11.86
N LEU A 55 23.11 12.51 -12.89
CA LEU A 55 22.02 12.90 -13.79
C LEU A 55 20.66 12.98 -13.07
N LEU A 56 20.45 12.17 -12.04
CA LEU A 56 19.28 12.24 -11.16
C LEU A 56 19.32 13.50 -10.28
N GLU A 57 20.45 13.80 -9.64
CA GLU A 57 20.66 15.02 -8.84
C GLU A 57 20.49 16.30 -9.70
N GLU A 58 20.79 16.23 -10.99
CA GLU A 58 20.62 17.30 -11.97
C GLU A 58 19.19 17.38 -12.58
N GLY A 59 18.26 16.50 -12.19
CA GLY A 59 16.88 16.45 -12.70
C GLY A 59 16.76 15.97 -14.15
N GLN A 60 17.83 15.44 -14.73
CA GLN A 60 17.85 15.01 -16.13
C GLN A 60 17.15 13.66 -16.34
N LEU A 61 16.89 12.91 -15.27
CA LEU A 61 16.25 11.59 -15.30
C LEU A 61 14.80 11.58 -14.81
N ASP A 62 14.18 12.74 -14.61
CA ASP A 62 12.78 12.85 -14.14
C ASP A 62 11.78 12.13 -15.06
N PHE A 63 12.13 11.99 -16.34
CA PHE A 63 11.32 11.27 -17.32
C PHE A 63 11.39 9.73 -17.18
N VAL A 64 12.35 9.23 -16.40
CA VAL A 64 12.59 7.81 -16.10
C VAL A 64 11.97 7.46 -14.74
N VAL A 65 11.87 8.45 -13.85
CA VAL A 65 11.20 8.35 -12.56
C VAL A 65 9.70 8.24 -12.80
N ASP A 66 9.22 7.02 -12.99
CA ASP A 66 7.78 6.76 -13.08
C ASP A 66 7.16 6.61 -11.69
N ALA A 67 7.77 7.18 -10.64
CA ALA A 67 7.25 7.15 -9.27
C ALA A 67 5.83 7.74 -9.20
N GLN A 68 5.55 8.77 -10.01
CA GLN A 68 4.20 9.31 -10.14
C GLN A 68 3.23 8.28 -10.71
N HIS A 69 3.65 7.49 -11.70
CA HIS A 69 2.81 6.45 -12.27
C HIS A 69 2.68 5.24 -11.35
N GLU A 70 3.73 4.81 -10.66
CA GLU A 70 3.67 3.77 -9.63
C GLU A 70 2.72 4.18 -8.50
N GLN A 71 2.81 5.44 -8.08
CA GLN A 71 1.86 6.05 -7.15
C GLN A 71 0.45 6.06 -7.74
N ASN A 72 0.28 6.43 -9.01
CA ASN A 72 -1.03 6.44 -9.68
C ASN A 72 -1.63 5.03 -9.78
N VAL A 73 -0.83 4.00 -10.07
CA VAL A 73 -1.26 2.60 -10.17
C VAL A 73 -1.67 2.09 -8.78
N ALA A 74 -0.85 2.32 -7.75
CA ALA A 74 -1.20 1.99 -6.38
C ALA A 74 -2.48 2.72 -5.93
N GLN A 75 -2.60 4.01 -6.25
CA GLN A 75 -3.77 4.82 -5.93
C GLN A 75 -5.03 4.39 -6.70
N ALA A 76 -4.89 3.98 -7.95
CA ALA A 76 -5.97 3.44 -8.76
C ALA A 76 -6.46 2.11 -8.18
N ALA A 77 -5.55 1.21 -7.80
CA ALA A 77 -5.90 -0.04 -7.13
C ALA A 77 -6.62 0.19 -5.80
N ILE A 78 -6.15 1.15 -4.99
CA ILE A 78 -6.84 1.56 -3.75
C ILE A 78 -8.24 2.08 -4.07
N THR A 79 -8.38 2.97 -5.05
CA THR A 79 -9.66 3.54 -5.47
C THR A 79 -10.64 2.45 -5.92
N GLU A 80 -10.18 1.53 -6.76
CA GLU A 80 -10.96 0.37 -7.20
C GLU A 80 -11.36 -0.52 -6.00
N GLY A 81 -10.43 -0.78 -5.06
CA GLY A 81 -10.68 -1.51 -3.83
C GLY A 81 -11.76 -0.87 -2.94
N LYS A 82 -11.87 0.46 -2.97
CA LYS A 82 -12.96 1.20 -2.30
C LYS A 82 -14.31 0.97 -2.98
N GLU A 83 -14.35 0.98 -4.31
CA GLU A 83 -15.58 0.78 -5.11
C GLU A 83 -16.14 -0.64 -5.05
N ILE A 84 -15.25 -1.63 -4.94
CA ILE A 84 -15.65 -3.03 -4.73
C ILE A 84 -16.40 -3.17 -3.41
N GLY A 85 -16.10 -2.29 -2.44
CA GLY A 85 -16.69 -2.27 -1.12
C GLY A 85 -15.98 -3.24 -0.20
N GLY A 86 -15.85 -2.86 1.07
CA GLY A 86 -15.62 -3.86 2.10
C GLY A 86 -16.85 -4.74 2.19
N ASP A 87 -16.67 -5.97 2.66
CA ASP A 87 -17.79 -6.71 3.24
C ASP A 87 -18.57 -5.71 4.07
N HIS A 88 -19.79 -5.38 3.64
CA HIS A 88 -20.57 -4.29 4.21
C HIS A 88 -20.71 -4.54 5.71
N TRP A 89 -19.80 -3.99 6.50
CA TRP A 89 -20.10 -3.70 7.88
C TRP A 89 -20.97 -2.46 7.77
N SER A 90 -22.27 -2.61 8.00
CA SER A 90 -22.75 -2.20 9.30
C SER A 90 -24.10 -2.84 9.68
N SER A 91 -24.16 -4.17 9.84
CA SER A 91 -25.11 -4.69 10.84
C SER A 91 -24.55 -4.48 12.26
N ASP A 92 -23.22 -4.59 12.42
CA ASP A 92 -22.58 -4.58 13.74
C ASP A 92 -21.99 -3.20 14.14
N ALA A 93 -21.63 -2.30 13.21
CA ALA A 93 -21.13 -0.95 13.54
C ALA A 93 -22.27 0.07 13.77
N ALA A 94 -23.46 -0.20 13.21
CA ALA A 94 -24.70 0.53 13.41
C ALA A 94 -25.48 -0.01 14.60
N ALA A 95 -25.13 -1.21 15.07
CA ALA A 95 -25.58 -1.73 16.35
C ALA A 95 -24.96 -0.92 17.51
N SER A 96 -25.70 -0.83 18.61
CA SER A 96 -25.20 -0.30 19.87
C SER A 96 -23.86 -0.96 20.27
N GLY A 97 -22.85 -0.14 20.54
CA GLY A 97 -21.49 -0.59 20.90
C GLY A 97 -20.64 -1.09 19.74
N GLY A 98 -21.11 -0.96 18.49
CA GLY A 98 -20.40 -1.43 17.30
C GLY A 98 -19.00 -0.85 17.13
N LEU A 99 -18.88 0.47 17.21
CA LEU A 99 -17.60 1.17 17.14
C LEU A 99 -16.65 0.74 18.26
N GLU A 100 -17.15 0.52 19.48
CA GLU A 100 -16.32 0.12 20.61
C GLU A 100 -15.74 -1.28 20.42
N ARG A 101 -16.53 -2.23 19.89
CA ARG A 101 -16.02 -3.55 19.48
C ARG A 101 -14.99 -3.43 18.36
N THR A 102 -15.25 -2.60 17.35
CA THR A 102 -14.29 -2.35 16.26
C THR A 102 -12.98 -1.80 16.81
N ILE A 103 -13.02 -0.82 17.72
CA ILE A 103 -11.83 -0.28 18.38
C ILE A 103 -11.06 -1.41 19.07
N GLN A 104 -11.72 -2.23 19.90
CA GLN A 104 -11.05 -3.31 20.62
C GLN A 104 -10.39 -4.33 19.68
N THR A 105 -11.11 -4.80 18.66
CA THR A 105 -10.58 -5.76 17.69
C THR A 105 -9.41 -5.18 16.90
N VAL A 106 -9.57 -3.96 16.37
CA VAL A 106 -8.55 -3.33 15.53
C VAL A 106 -7.29 -3.04 16.34
N LEU A 107 -7.41 -2.54 17.57
CA LEU A 107 -6.26 -2.27 18.42
C LEU A 107 -5.55 -3.56 18.86
N ALA A 108 -6.27 -4.66 19.07
CA ALA A 108 -5.67 -5.95 19.41
C ALA A 108 -4.85 -6.56 18.26
N ASP A 109 -5.22 -6.24 17.01
CA ASP A 109 -4.53 -6.70 15.81
C ASP A 109 -3.35 -5.79 15.40
N LEU A 110 -3.11 -4.67 16.10
CA LEU A 110 -2.00 -3.78 15.77
C LEU A 110 -0.65 -4.40 16.15
N PRO A 111 0.38 -4.25 15.29
CA PRO A 111 1.74 -4.68 15.61
C PRO A 111 2.31 -3.86 16.78
N GLU A 112 3.23 -4.42 17.55
CA GLU A 112 3.99 -3.63 18.52
C GLU A 112 4.97 -2.70 17.79
N VAL A 113 5.01 -1.43 18.21
CA VAL A 113 5.81 -0.36 17.57
C VAL A 113 6.56 0.42 18.64
N GLU A 114 7.83 0.68 18.39
CA GLU A 114 8.66 1.52 19.26
C GLU A 114 8.43 3.00 18.94
N TRP A 115 7.74 3.74 19.81
CA TRP A 115 7.44 5.16 19.62
C TRP A 115 8.56 6.05 20.17
N ASP A 116 9.72 6.02 19.52
CA ASP A 116 10.81 6.96 19.78
C ASP A 116 11.33 7.63 18.49
N VAL A 117 11.82 8.86 18.64
CA VAL A 117 12.32 9.65 17.52
C VAL A 117 13.49 8.94 16.82
N GLY A 118 14.33 8.21 17.55
CA GLY A 118 15.44 7.44 17.01
C GLY A 118 14.97 6.29 16.11
N ALA A 119 14.03 5.46 16.54
CA ALA A 119 13.50 4.36 15.72
C ALA A 119 12.79 4.88 14.46
N LEU A 120 11.98 5.94 14.60
CA LEU A 120 11.27 6.55 13.46
C LEU A 120 12.25 7.15 12.44
N ARG A 121 13.32 7.79 12.91
CA ARG A 121 14.38 8.31 12.04
C ARG A 121 15.19 7.20 11.37
N ALA A 122 15.49 6.11 12.07
CA ALA A 122 16.16 4.95 11.49
C ALA A 122 15.31 4.31 10.36
N GLY A 123 13.99 4.41 10.47
CA GLY A 123 13.03 4.02 9.44
C GLY A 123 12.94 4.95 8.23
N GLY A 124 13.54 6.14 8.29
CA GLY A 124 13.62 7.08 7.16
C GLY A 124 12.77 8.35 7.28
N LEU A 125 12.22 8.66 8.46
CA LEU A 125 11.58 9.96 8.71
C LEU A 125 12.60 11.04 9.09
N GLU A 126 12.33 12.27 8.65
CA GLU A 126 13.02 13.44 9.18
C GLU A 126 12.56 13.72 10.62
N THR A 127 13.41 14.37 11.42
CA THR A 127 13.13 14.65 12.84
C THR A 127 11.80 15.38 13.04
N GLU A 128 11.50 16.39 12.22
CA GLU A 128 10.24 17.14 12.29
C GLU A 128 9.03 16.27 11.95
N GLN A 129 9.16 15.36 10.98
CA GLN A 129 8.10 14.44 10.59
C GLN A 129 7.85 13.40 11.68
N ALA A 130 8.91 12.86 12.30
CA ALA A 130 8.81 11.93 13.40
C ALA A 130 8.14 12.57 14.63
N LEU A 131 8.55 13.77 15.01
CA LEU A 131 7.94 14.52 16.12
C LEU A 131 6.47 14.84 15.85
N SER A 132 6.13 15.25 14.63
CA SER A 132 4.75 15.53 14.23
C SER A 132 3.88 14.27 14.30
N LEU A 133 4.38 13.13 13.80
CA LEU A 133 3.68 11.84 13.86
C LEU A 133 3.43 11.40 15.31
N MET A 134 4.45 11.51 16.18
CA MET A 134 4.33 11.17 17.60
C MET A 134 3.32 12.07 18.31
N LEU A 135 3.39 13.39 18.11
CA LEU A 135 2.43 14.34 18.69
C LEU A 135 1.01 14.00 18.28
N GLN A 136 0.79 13.70 17.00
CA GLN A 136 -0.52 13.37 16.50
C GLN A 136 -1.07 12.06 17.09
N GLN A 137 -0.20 11.07 17.29
CA GLN A 137 -0.56 9.81 17.94
C GLN A 137 -0.93 10.01 19.41
N ASP A 138 -0.15 10.82 20.14
CA ASP A 138 -0.42 11.16 21.54
C ASP A 138 -1.74 11.94 21.69
N GLU A 139 -1.99 12.91 20.81
CA GLU A 139 -3.24 13.67 20.78
C GLU A 139 -4.46 12.78 20.51
N LEU A 140 -4.32 11.79 19.62
CA LEU A 140 -5.35 10.78 19.37
C LEU A 140 -5.58 9.92 20.61
N GLU A 141 -4.52 9.36 21.21
CA GLU A 141 -4.65 8.50 22.40
C GLU A 141 -5.30 9.25 23.58
N GLN A 142 -4.95 10.53 23.80
CA GLN A 142 -5.53 11.36 24.87
C GLN A 142 -7.06 11.51 24.77
N ARG A 143 -7.61 11.50 23.54
CA ARG A 143 -9.04 11.66 23.27
C ARG A 143 -9.72 10.35 22.86
N LYS A 144 -9.15 9.20 23.22
CA LYS A 144 -9.64 7.85 22.89
C LYS A 144 -11.10 7.61 23.22
N SER A 145 -11.58 8.12 24.35
CA SER A 145 -12.98 8.00 24.76
C SER A 145 -13.97 8.75 23.84
N GLN A 146 -13.47 9.61 22.96
CA GLN A 146 -14.25 10.44 22.04
C GLN A 146 -13.99 10.09 20.57
N TRP A 147 -13.28 8.99 20.30
CA TRP A 147 -12.94 8.60 18.94
C TRP A 147 -14.18 8.39 18.07
N LYS A 148 -14.11 8.96 16.89
CA LYS A 148 -14.95 8.58 15.75
C LYS A 148 -14.20 7.57 14.89
N SER A 149 -14.88 6.92 13.94
CA SER A 149 -14.24 5.98 13.00
C SER A 149 -13.07 6.61 12.25
N ALA A 150 -13.13 7.91 11.95
CA ALA A 150 -12.03 8.64 11.32
C ALA A 150 -10.80 8.78 12.23
N ASP A 151 -11.00 8.96 13.54
CA ASP A 151 -9.92 9.05 14.52
C ASP A 151 -9.23 7.69 14.67
N LEU A 152 -10.02 6.61 14.79
CA LEU A 152 -9.50 5.25 14.82
C LEU A 152 -8.71 4.94 13.54
N ARG A 153 -9.25 5.29 12.37
CA ARG A 153 -8.57 5.07 11.09
C ARG A 153 -7.23 5.80 11.05
N LYS A 154 -7.19 7.06 11.49
CA LYS A 154 -5.94 7.82 11.49
C LYS A 154 -4.93 7.27 12.48
N TYR A 155 -5.37 6.89 13.68
CA TYR A 155 -4.53 6.24 14.68
C TYR A 155 -3.89 4.95 14.15
N VAL A 156 -4.69 4.11 13.48
CA VAL A 156 -4.24 2.85 12.88
C VAL A 156 -3.30 3.11 11.71
N GLU A 157 -3.58 4.11 10.87
CA GLU A 157 -2.71 4.52 9.77
C GLU A 157 -1.33 4.94 10.28
N ASP A 158 -1.27 5.80 11.30
CA ASP A 158 0.00 6.29 11.85
C ASP A 158 0.79 5.16 12.52
N HIS A 159 0.09 4.26 13.21
CA HIS A 159 0.69 3.07 13.83
C HIS A 159 1.25 2.08 12.80
N LEU A 160 0.50 1.80 11.73
CA LEU A 160 0.96 0.94 10.63
C LEU A 160 2.11 1.57 9.84
N LEU A 161 2.10 2.89 9.66
CA LEU A 161 3.21 3.62 9.05
C LEU A 161 4.49 3.41 9.87
N ALA A 162 4.41 3.60 11.18
CA ALA A 162 5.55 3.40 12.07
C ALA A 162 6.04 1.93 12.05
N ASP A 163 5.13 0.95 12.07
CA ASP A 163 5.47 -0.48 11.91
C ASP A 163 6.20 -0.75 10.60
N TYR A 164 5.70 -0.25 9.46
CA TYR A 164 6.37 -0.44 8.18
C TYR A 164 7.78 0.18 8.18
N LEU A 165 7.92 1.41 8.66
CA LEU A 165 9.23 2.06 8.71
C LEU A 165 10.23 1.27 9.56
N GLN A 166 9.79 0.73 10.70
CA GLN A 166 10.64 -0.09 11.58
C GLN A 166 10.95 -1.46 11.00
N ARG A 167 9.94 -2.18 10.49
CA ARG A 167 10.07 -3.53 9.93
C ARG A 167 11.04 -3.58 8.75
N TYR A 168 11.09 -2.51 7.96
CA TYR A 168 11.97 -2.42 6.79
C TYR A 168 13.24 -1.61 7.05
N ARG A 169 13.51 -1.13 8.28
CA ARG A 169 14.66 -0.25 8.57
C ARG A 169 16.02 -0.86 8.28
N ASP A 170 16.16 -2.17 8.44
CA ASP A 170 17.42 -2.91 8.23
C ASP A 170 17.44 -3.63 6.88
N ARG A 171 16.37 -3.50 6.09
CA ARG A 171 16.28 -4.10 4.77
C ARG A 171 17.09 -3.27 3.78
N LEU A 172 17.76 -3.97 2.87
CA LEU A 172 18.47 -3.33 1.77
C LEU A 172 17.51 -2.52 0.88
N GLN A 173 16.32 -3.05 0.67
CA GLN A 173 15.26 -2.43 -0.12
C GLN A 173 14.18 -1.92 0.83
N LYS A 174 14.23 -0.62 1.11
CA LYS A 174 13.25 0.07 1.96
C LYS A 174 12.11 0.62 1.10
N PRO A 175 10.86 0.53 1.55
CA PRO A 175 9.79 1.23 0.88
C PRO A 175 10.00 2.75 1.02
N PRO A 176 9.83 3.53 -0.05
CA PRO A 176 9.82 4.97 0.04
C PRO A 176 8.64 5.41 0.89
N LEU A 177 8.78 6.57 1.53
CA LEU A 177 7.79 7.06 2.47
C LEU A 177 6.38 7.18 1.86
N TRP A 178 6.27 7.56 0.59
CA TRP A 178 4.97 7.66 -0.10
C TRP A 178 4.27 6.30 -0.20
N ALA A 179 5.03 5.22 -0.49
CA ALA A 179 4.48 3.88 -0.62
C ALA A 179 4.08 3.33 0.75
N ALA A 180 4.92 3.55 1.78
CA ALA A 180 4.60 3.20 3.16
C ALA A 180 3.32 3.91 3.65
N LYS A 181 3.16 5.20 3.34
CA LYS A 181 1.94 5.97 3.66
C LYS A 181 0.70 5.43 2.95
N LEU A 182 0.78 5.17 1.64
CA LEU A 182 -0.35 4.61 0.89
C LEU A 182 -0.75 3.21 1.39
N ALA A 183 0.25 2.37 1.67
CA ALA A 183 0.03 1.04 2.22
C ALA A 183 -0.64 1.10 3.60
N ALA A 184 -0.15 1.98 4.49
CA ALA A 184 -0.72 2.18 5.82
C ALA A 184 -2.15 2.71 5.75
N GLN A 185 -2.40 3.70 4.90
CA GLN A 185 -3.73 4.27 4.71
C GLN A 185 -4.73 3.22 4.21
N ALA A 186 -4.38 2.48 3.14
CA ALA A 186 -5.26 1.45 2.58
C ALA A 186 -5.54 0.34 3.60
N LYS A 187 -4.51 -0.13 4.30
CA LYS A 187 -4.67 -1.19 5.30
C LYS A 187 -5.47 -0.71 6.52
N ALA A 188 -5.26 0.51 7.00
CA ALA A 188 -6.02 1.10 8.09
C ALA A 188 -7.51 1.23 7.74
N GLU A 189 -7.81 1.74 6.55
CA GLU A 189 -9.18 1.80 6.03
C GLU A 189 -9.78 0.40 5.93
N GLY A 190 -9.03 -0.58 5.43
CA GLY A 190 -9.46 -1.97 5.36
C GLY A 190 -9.68 -2.65 6.72
N MET A 191 -8.90 -2.30 7.75
CA MET A 191 -9.07 -2.83 9.11
C MET A 191 -10.31 -2.23 9.77
N VAL A 192 -10.47 -0.91 9.72
CA VAL A 192 -11.59 -0.20 10.37
C VAL A 192 -12.92 -0.47 9.67
N ASP A 193 -12.91 -0.52 8.33
CA ASP A 193 -14.13 -0.73 7.54
C ASP A 193 -14.37 -2.22 7.23
N ASN A 194 -13.54 -3.11 7.79
CA ASN A 194 -13.51 -4.54 7.49
C ASN A 194 -13.40 -4.88 5.98
N ASN A 195 -12.84 -3.97 5.18
CA ASN A 195 -12.59 -4.21 3.77
C ASN A 195 -11.35 -5.09 3.59
N ARG A 196 -11.58 -6.39 3.36
CA ARG A 196 -10.51 -7.37 3.09
C ARG A 196 -9.65 -6.98 1.88
N VAL A 197 -10.26 -6.48 0.80
CA VAL A 197 -9.54 -6.08 -0.42
C VAL A 197 -8.56 -4.95 -0.11
N LEU A 198 -8.99 -3.93 0.65
CA LEU A 198 -8.10 -2.83 1.05
C LEU A 198 -6.98 -3.28 2.00
N ARG A 199 -7.25 -4.22 2.92
CA ARG A 199 -6.21 -4.83 3.75
C ARG A 199 -5.14 -5.51 2.90
N GLU A 200 -5.57 -6.34 1.94
CA GLU A 200 -4.67 -7.04 1.02
C GLU A 200 -3.91 -6.08 0.09
N ILE A 201 -4.57 -5.03 -0.43
CA ILE A 201 -3.91 -4.00 -1.26
C ILE A 201 -2.80 -3.32 -0.47
N GLY A 202 -3.07 -2.89 0.77
CA GLY A 202 -2.07 -2.24 1.61
C GLY A 202 -0.82 -3.10 1.81
N ASP A 203 -1.00 -4.38 2.12
CA ASP A 203 0.12 -5.33 2.24
C ASP A 203 0.82 -5.59 0.90
N ASN A 204 0.06 -5.69 -0.20
CA ASN A 204 0.59 -5.96 -1.53
C ASN A 204 1.43 -4.81 -2.08
N ILE A 205 1.10 -3.55 -1.78
CA ILE A 205 1.89 -2.38 -2.20
C ILE A 205 3.34 -2.54 -1.75
N ILE A 206 3.58 -2.99 -0.51
CA ILE A 206 4.94 -3.19 0.03
C ILE A 206 5.49 -4.58 -0.33
N ARG A 207 4.66 -5.62 -0.35
CA ARG A 207 5.14 -6.97 -0.65
C ARG A 207 5.69 -7.09 -2.07
N TYR A 208 4.97 -6.53 -3.04
CA TYR A 208 5.25 -6.76 -4.45
C TYR A 208 6.24 -5.81 -5.05
N GLN A 209 6.90 -4.93 -4.30
CA GLN A 209 7.93 -4.17 -4.96
C GLN A 209 7.45 -3.00 -5.81
N VAL A 210 6.15 -2.64 -5.86
CA VAL A 210 5.57 -1.86 -7.00
C VAL A 210 6.32 -0.58 -7.37
N TRP A 211 7.07 -0.02 -6.42
CA TRP A 211 7.92 1.16 -6.54
C TRP A 211 9.37 0.87 -7.02
N HIS A 212 9.67 -0.37 -7.40
CA HIS A 212 10.92 -0.87 -7.98
C HIS A 212 10.79 -1.15 -9.49
N GLY A 213 9.68 -0.72 -10.14
CA GLY A 213 9.52 -0.77 -11.58
C GLY A 213 8.73 -1.96 -12.16
N GLY A 214 8.88 -2.14 -13.48
CA GLY A 214 7.93 -2.88 -14.33
C GLY A 214 7.55 -4.29 -13.87
N ALA A 215 8.52 -5.17 -13.65
CA ALA A 215 8.22 -6.57 -13.28
C ALA A 215 7.50 -6.68 -11.92
N TYR A 216 7.84 -5.80 -10.97
CA TYR A 216 7.21 -5.72 -9.66
C TYR A 216 5.78 -5.19 -9.76
N ARG A 217 5.57 -4.17 -10.60
CA ARG A 217 4.23 -3.65 -10.92
C ARG A 217 3.36 -4.70 -11.58
N GLU A 218 3.87 -5.42 -12.57
CA GLU A 218 3.11 -6.50 -13.23
C GLU A 218 2.69 -7.58 -12.23
N ALA A 219 3.58 -7.98 -11.32
CA ALA A 219 3.26 -8.92 -10.26
C ALA A 219 2.18 -8.37 -9.30
N PHE A 220 2.27 -7.09 -8.93
CA PHE A 220 1.24 -6.40 -8.13
C PHE A 220 -0.11 -6.41 -8.86
N GLU A 221 -0.17 -5.98 -10.12
CA GLU A 221 -1.40 -5.91 -10.92
C GLU A 221 -2.05 -7.29 -11.11
N GLN A 222 -1.25 -8.33 -11.34
CA GLN A 222 -1.73 -9.71 -11.42
C GLN A 222 -2.33 -10.16 -10.09
N ALA A 223 -1.66 -9.87 -8.96
CA ALA A 223 -2.18 -10.19 -7.65
C ALA A 223 -3.51 -9.47 -7.37
N GLN A 224 -3.61 -8.19 -7.75
CA GLN A 224 -4.85 -7.42 -7.60
C GLN A 224 -5.98 -7.97 -8.46
N THR A 225 -5.70 -8.39 -9.69
CA THR A 225 -6.72 -8.94 -10.59
C THR A 225 -7.41 -10.17 -9.99
N VAL A 226 -6.67 -11.03 -9.28
CA VAL A 226 -7.21 -12.19 -8.58
C VAL A 226 -8.12 -11.77 -7.42
N THR A 227 -7.63 -10.86 -6.56
CA THR A 227 -8.41 -10.34 -5.42
C THR A 227 -9.68 -9.62 -5.90
N THR A 228 -9.57 -8.70 -6.87
CA THR A 228 -10.69 -7.96 -7.45
C THR A 228 -11.72 -8.87 -8.11
N ARG A 229 -11.30 -9.85 -8.92
CA ARG A 229 -12.25 -10.80 -9.55
C ARG A 229 -12.98 -11.64 -8.51
N SER A 230 -12.26 -12.11 -7.48
CA SER A 230 -12.86 -12.88 -6.40
C SER A 230 -13.87 -12.04 -5.60
N ALA A 231 -13.53 -10.79 -5.29
CA ALA A 231 -14.39 -9.88 -4.56
C ALA A 231 -15.62 -9.46 -5.39
N ARG A 232 -15.46 -9.17 -6.68
CA ARG A 232 -16.59 -8.91 -7.60
C ARG A 232 -17.52 -10.12 -7.72
N ALA A 233 -16.96 -11.32 -7.80
CA ALA A 233 -17.76 -12.56 -7.85
C ALA A 233 -18.51 -12.78 -6.52
N GLN A 234 -17.90 -12.50 -5.38
CA GLN A 234 -18.57 -12.53 -4.07
C GLN A 234 -19.67 -11.47 -3.98
N LYS A 235 -19.41 -10.23 -4.39
CA LYS A 235 -20.41 -9.15 -4.47
C LYS A 235 -21.61 -9.54 -5.34
N ALA A 236 -21.38 -10.13 -6.52
CA ALA A 236 -22.47 -10.62 -7.37
C ALA A 236 -23.29 -11.74 -6.69
N ARG A 237 -22.62 -12.68 -6.00
CA ARG A 237 -23.29 -13.79 -5.30
C ARG A 237 -24.11 -13.35 -4.09
N TYR A 238 -23.62 -12.37 -3.32
CA TYR A 238 -24.28 -11.91 -2.12
C TYR A 238 -25.18 -10.68 -2.34
N GLY A 239 -25.02 -9.95 -3.45
CA GLY A 239 -25.87 -8.81 -3.81
C GLY A 239 -27.35 -9.16 -3.84
N HIS A 240 -27.72 -10.30 -4.41
CA HIS A 240 -29.10 -10.79 -4.41
C HIS A 240 -29.66 -11.08 -3.01
N ARG A 241 -28.81 -11.45 -2.04
CA ARG A 241 -29.24 -11.62 -0.64
C ARG A 241 -29.42 -10.28 0.06
N ILE A 242 -28.59 -9.29 -0.27
CA ILE A 242 -28.66 -7.94 0.28
C ILE A 242 -29.94 -7.26 -0.20
N ASP A 243 -30.27 -7.34 -1.48
CA ASP A 243 -31.53 -6.80 -2.04
C ASP A 243 -32.76 -7.44 -1.35
N TYR A 244 -32.73 -8.77 -1.13
CA TYR A 244 -33.78 -9.50 -0.40
C TYR A 244 -33.99 -9.01 1.05
N PHE A 245 -32.90 -8.66 1.76
CA PHE A 245 -32.97 -8.16 3.13
C PHE A 245 -33.30 -6.66 3.21
N ILE A 246 -32.95 -5.87 2.19
CA ILE A 246 -33.27 -4.43 2.10
C ILE A 246 -34.74 -4.21 1.72
N ASP A 247 -35.31 -5.04 0.84
CA ASP A 247 -36.70 -4.91 0.37
C ASP A 247 -37.76 -5.53 1.31
N GLY A 248 -37.36 -5.95 2.52
CA GLY A 248 -38.30 -6.41 3.56
C GLY A 248 -38.99 -7.73 3.24
N GLY A 249 -38.26 -8.71 2.68
CA GLY A 249 -38.78 -10.03 2.30
C GLY A 249 -39.40 -10.82 3.46
N ILE A 250 -40.70 -10.63 3.68
CA ILE A 250 -41.57 -11.54 4.43
C ILE A 250 -42.25 -12.44 3.39
N GLY A 251 -41.85 -13.70 3.29
CA GLY A 251 -42.63 -14.71 2.55
C GLY A 251 -41.84 -15.77 1.81
N GLU A 252 -41.94 -16.99 2.36
CA GLU A 252 -41.87 -18.30 1.69
C GLU A 252 -40.51 -18.87 1.26
N THR A 253 -40.04 -19.76 2.15
CA THR A 253 -39.27 -20.99 1.89
C THR A 253 -37.91 -20.83 1.21
N PHE A 254 -36.89 -20.77 2.06
CA PHE A 254 -35.54 -21.22 1.76
C PHE A 254 -35.57 -22.54 0.97
N MET A 255 -35.34 -22.49 -0.34
CA MET A 255 -34.85 -23.66 -1.08
C MET A 255 -33.35 -23.72 -0.81
N PRO A 256 -32.84 -24.71 -0.06
CA PRO A 256 -31.40 -24.89 0.03
C PRO A 256 -30.90 -25.13 -1.40
N LEU A 257 -29.92 -24.32 -1.82
CA LEU A 257 -29.19 -24.58 -3.05
C LEU A 257 -28.70 -26.03 -2.99
N LEU A 258 -29.26 -26.86 -3.87
CA LEU A 258 -28.83 -28.25 -4.01
C LEU A 258 -27.31 -28.26 -4.23
N PRO A 259 -26.55 -29.12 -3.52
CA PRO A 259 -25.14 -29.27 -3.79
C PRO A 259 -24.97 -29.73 -5.25
N MET A 260 -24.20 -28.96 -6.02
CA MET A 260 -23.77 -29.38 -7.36
C MET A 260 -22.87 -30.62 -7.24
N PRO A 261 -22.95 -31.58 -8.17
CA PRO A 261 -22.15 -32.79 -8.13
C PRO A 261 -20.67 -32.45 -8.36
N GLU A 262 -19.81 -33.02 -7.52
CA GLU A 262 -18.38 -33.08 -7.81
C GLU A 262 -18.18 -33.82 -9.12
N GLN A 263 -17.60 -33.15 -10.12
CA GLN A 263 -17.06 -33.82 -11.29
C GLN A 263 -15.54 -33.80 -11.17
N GLY A 264 -14.97 -35.00 -11.12
CA GLY A 264 -13.54 -35.26 -11.24
C GLY A 264 -13.04 -35.21 -12.68
#